data_AF-A0A3N5T287-F1
#
_entry.id   AF-A0A3N5T287-F1
#
_cell.length_a   1.000
_cell.length_b   1.000
_cell.length_c   1.000
_cell.angle_alpha   90.00
_cell.angle_beta   90.00
_cell.angle_gamma   90.00
#
_symmetry.space_group_name_H-M   'P 1'
#
loop_
_entity.id
_entity.type
_entity.pdbx_description
1 polymer ?
#
loop_
_entity_poly.entity_id
_entity_poly.type
_entity_poly.pdbx_seq_one_letter_code
_entity_poly.pdbx_strand_id
1 'polypeptide(L)'
;MAPGPKEDKRGKLSIDLVLDLYSTLLVEIWEIVSSLIGEAILSFLFSLAIQKLKGKHPFLSSLKVTEEGISWNKIREDSRLLSPVDVHRGFQSLINHLFHLFSVLAEGVISRELFPKVFPKVKEAERILFPK
;
A
#
# COMPACT_ATOMS: atom_id res chain seq x y z
N MET A 1 32.14 1.92 25.53
CA MET A 1 31.93 0.90 24.48
C MET A 1 30.54 1.15 23.90
N ALA A 2 30.45 1.83 22.76
CA ALA A 2 29.16 2.21 22.15
C ALA A 2 28.67 1.07 21.23
N PRO A 3 27.38 0.69 21.26
CA PRO A 3 26.84 -0.26 20.29
C PRO A 3 26.81 0.42 18.91
N GLY A 4 27.34 -0.29 17.90
CA GLY A 4 27.58 0.27 16.57
C GLY A 4 26.31 0.44 15.70
N PRO A 5 26.41 1.22 14.60
CA PRO A 5 25.27 1.68 13.76
C PRO A 5 24.71 0.60 12.80
N LYS A 6 24.78 -0.68 13.17
CA LYS A 6 24.41 -1.78 12.25
C LYS A 6 22.91 -2.09 12.21
N GLU A 7 22.15 -1.78 13.27
CA GLU A 7 20.69 -2.02 13.31
C GLU A 7 19.90 -0.98 12.51
N ASP A 8 20.26 0.30 12.63
CA ASP A 8 19.53 1.41 11.99
C ASP A 8 19.59 1.35 10.45
N LYS A 9 20.69 0.83 9.89
CA LYS A 9 20.83 0.63 8.43
C LYS A 9 19.98 -0.52 7.90
N ARG A 10 19.85 -1.62 8.65
CA ARG A 10 19.07 -2.79 8.24
C ARG A 10 17.56 -2.49 8.25
N GLY A 11 17.10 -1.76 9.26
CA GLY A 11 15.70 -1.32 9.36
C GLY A 11 15.29 -0.35 8.26
N LYS A 12 16.16 0.63 7.93
CA LYS A 12 15.89 1.56 6.81
C LYS A 12 15.81 0.85 5.46
N LEU A 13 16.75 -0.08 5.20
CA LEU A 13 16.73 -0.90 3.98
C LEU A 13 15.46 -1.75 3.86
N SER A 14 14.93 -2.29 4.96
CA SER A 14 13.70 -3.08 4.90
C SER A 14 12.43 -2.22 4.72
N ILE A 15 12.39 -1.00 5.26
CA ILE A 15 11.28 -0.06 5.00
C ILE A 15 11.25 0.34 3.53
N ASP A 16 12.40 0.74 2.96
CA ASP A 16 12.48 1.17 1.57
C ASP A 16 12.03 0.05 0.61
N LEU A 17 12.47 -1.19 0.86
CA LEU A 17 12.03 -2.37 0.11
C LEU A 17 10.51 -2.61 0.20
N VAL A 18 9.93 -2.49 1.40
CA VAL A 18 8.48 -2.66 1.60
C VAL A 18 7.71 -1.55 0.87
N LEU A 19 8.18 -0.30 0.93
CA LEU A 19 7.56 0.83 0.24
C LEU A 19 7.63 0.67 -1.27
N ASP A 20 8.76 0.24 -1.82
CA ASP A 20 8.92 0.02 -3.27
C ASP A 20 7.99 -1.08 -3.79
N LEU A 21 7.85 -2.16 -3.02
CA LEU A 21 6.94 -3.25 -3.32
C LEU A 21 5.48 -2.76 -3.35
N TYR A 22 5.04 -2.03 -2.30
CA TYR A 22 3.68 -1.50 -2.25
C TYR A 22 3.43 -0.39 -3.26
N SER A 23 4.45 0.40 -3.60
CA SER A 23 4.36 1.42 -4.64
C SER A 23 4.08 0.79 -6.00
N THR A 24 4.87 -0.21 -6.36
CA THR A 24 4.67 -0.96 -7.60
C THR A 24 3.29 -1.63 -7.62
N LEU A 25 2.89 -2.23 -6.51
CA LEU A 25 1.60 -2.91 -6.39
C LEU A 25 0.41 -1.96 -6.56
N LEU A 26 0.43 -0.80 -5.92
CA LEU A 26 -0.65 0.18 -6.00
C LEU A 26 -0.72 0.83 -7.39
N VAL A 27 0.42 1.02 -8.07
CA VAL A 27 0.43 1.44 -9.48
C VAL A 27 -0.22 0.39 -10.37
N GLU A 28 0.11 -0.89 -10.21
CA GLU A 28 -0.53 -1.96 -10.99
C GLU A 28 -2.05 -2.05 -10.73
N ILE A 29 -2.46 -1.93 -9.46
CA ILE A 29 -3.90 -1.86 -9.11
C ILE A 29 -4.53 -0.64 -9.79
N TRP A 30 -3.85 0.51 -9.76
CA TRP A 30 -4.34 1.73 -10.38
C TRP A 30 -4.63 1.52 -11.87
N GLU A 31 -3.64 1.07 -12.63
CA GLU A 31 -3.74 0.89 -14.09
C GLU A 31 -4.83 -0.11 -14.49
N ILE A 32 -4.93 -1.24 -13.76
CA ILE A 32 -5.92 -2.27 -14.08
C ILE A 32 -7.32 -1.76 -13.77
N VAL A 33 -7.52 -1.23 -12.57
CA VAL A 33 -8.88 -0.86 -12.14
C VAL A 33 -9.35 0.40 -12.86
N SER A 34 -8.47 1.36 -13.16
CA SER A 34 -8.85 2.57 -13.90
C SER A 34 -9.39 2.21 -15.28
N SER A 35 -8.82 1.18 -15.94
CA SER A 35 -9.34 0.69 -17.22
C SER A 35 -10.75 0.08 -17.14
N LEU A 36 -11.20 -0.33 -15.95
CA LEU A 36 -12.50 -0.98 -15.73
C LEU A 36 -13.58 0.01 -15.28
N ILE A 37 -13.24 0.98 -14.42
CA ILE A 37 -14.21 1.87 -13.78
C ILE A 37 -13.91 3.37 -13.96
N GLY A 38 -12.80 3.71 -14.62
CA GLY A 38 -12.33 5.09 -14.78
C GLY A 38 -11.57 5.63 -13.56
N GLU A 39 -10.67 6.57 -13.82
CA GLU A 39 -9.77 7.19 -12.84
C GLU A 39 -10.53 7.97 -11.77
N ALA A 40 -11.61 8.67 -12.13
CA ALA A 40 -12.42 9.45 -11.19
C ALA A 40 -13.05 8.57 -10.10
N ILE A 41 -13.66 7.44 -10.50
CA ILE A 41 -14.25 6.49 -9.56
C ILE A 41 -13.14 5.86 -8.71
N LEU A 42 -12.03 5.46 -9.33
CA LEU A 42 -10.93 4.84 -8.60
C LEU A 42 -10.30 5.78 -7.57
N SER A 43 -10.04 7.03 -7.95
CA SER A 43 -9.55 8.09 -7.06
C SER A 43 -10.48 8.29 -5.85
N PHE A 44 -11.79 8.29 -6.09
CA PHE A 44 -12.79 8.38 -5.04
C PHE A 44 -12.76 7.17 -4.09
N LEU A 45 -12.67 5.95 -4.61
CA LEU A 45 -12.58 4.73 -3.79
C LEU A 45 -11.31 4.71 -2.93
N PHE A 46 -10.17 5.13 -3.48
CA PHE A 46 -8.93 5.30 -2.72
C PHE A 46 -9.09 6.32 -1.60
N SER A 47 -9.69 7.47 -1.89
CA SER A 47 -9.96 8.52 -0.90
C SER A 47 -10.84 8.02 0.24
N LEU A 48 -11.91 7.27 -0.07
CA LEU A 48 -12.76 6.62 0.92
C LEU A 48 -11.98 5.62 1.78
N ALA A 49 -11.15 4.78 1.17
CA ALA A 49 -10.35 3.79 1.88
C ALA A 49 -9.33 4.44 2.83
N ILE A 50 -8.63 5.47 2.36
CA ILE A 50 -7.68 6.25 3.18
C ILE A 50 -8.41 6.94 4.34
N GLN A 51 -9.57 7.56 4.07
CA GLN A 51 -10.38 8.21 5.10
C GLN A 51 -10.87 7.21 6.16
N LYS A 52 -11.21 5.98 5.77
CA LYS A 52 -11.60 4.91 6.71
C LYS A 52 -10.43 4.46 7.59
N LEU A 53 -9.22 4.41 7.04
CA LEU A 53 -8.06 3.82 7.69
C LEU A 53 -7.17 4.81 8.45
N LYS A 54 -7.27 6.12 8.18
CA LYS A 54 -6.42 7.14 8.83
C LYS A 54 -6.45 7.12 10.35
N GLY A 55 -7.54 6.68 10.98
CA GLY A 55 -7.64 6.57 12.43
C GLY A 55 -6.74 5.48 13.03
N LYS A 56 -6.48 4.41 12.26
CA LYS A 56 -5.64 3.26 12.67
C LYS A 56 -4.22 3.35 12.10
N HIS A 57 -4.08 3.91 10.90
CA HIS A 57 -2.82 4.05 10.18
C HIS A 57 -2.67 5.50 9.70
N PRO A 58 -2.28 6.44 10.57
CA PRO A 58 -2.28 7.88 10.25
C PRO A 58 -1.46 8.26 9.02
N PHE A 59 -0.33 7.58 8.80
CA PHE A 59 0.59 7.82 7.68
C PHE A 59 -0.05 7.63 6.30
N LEU A 60 -1.14 6.83 6.20
CA LEU A 60 -1.87 6.68 4.94
C LEU A 60 -2.52 7.99 4.48
N SER A 61 -2.77 8.93 5.39
CA SER A 61 -3.30 10.26 5.04
C SER A 61 -2.36 11.08 4.17
N SER A 62 -1.07 10.72 4.16
CA SER A 62 -0.04 11.35 3.33
C SER A 62 0.05 10.76 1.93
N LEU A 63 -0.66 9.65 1.67
CA LEU A 63 -0.86 9.11 0.33
C LEU A 63 -1.88 9.99 -0.39
N LYS A 64 -1.42 10.84 -1.30
CA LYS A 64 -2.31 11.64 -2.14
C LYS A 64 -2.69 10.84 -3.37
N VAL A 65 -3.98 10.83 -3.67
CA VAL A 65 -4.54 10.19 -4.85
C VAL A 65 -5.36 11.23 -5.60
N THR A 66 -5.09 11.35 -6.90
CA THR A 66 -5.79 12.21 -7.86
C THR A 66 -6.15 11.39 -9.08
N GLU A 67 -6.87 11.96 -10.05
CA GLU A 67 -7.20 11.24 -11.29
C GLU A 67 -5.95 10.90 -12.13
N GLU A 68 -4.85 11.62 -11.93
CA GLU A 68 -3.56 11.35 -12.54
C GLU A 68 -2.78 10.20 -11.85
N GLY A 69 -3.26 9.72 -10.70
CA GLY A 69 -2.68 8.57 -10.00
C GLY A 69 -2.30 8.84 -8.54
N ILE A 70 -1.30 8.07 -8.08
CA ILE A 70 -0.91 7.99 -6.67
C ILE A 70 0.45 8.67 -6.45
N SER A 71 0.49 9.67 -5.56
CA SER A 71 1.70 10.38 -5.19
C SER A 71 2.35 9.80 -3.93
N TRP A 72 3.64 9.46 -4.03
CA TRP A 72 4.42 8.79 -2.99
C TRP A 72 5.36 9.71 -2.19
N ASN A 73 5.47 10.99 -2.57
CA ASN A 73 6.53 11.86 -2.06
C ASN A 73 6.46 12.04 -0.53
N LYS A 74 5.27 12.37 0.01
CA LYS A 74 5.10 12.59 1.45
C LYS A 74 5.10 11.30 2.26
N ILE A 75 4.49 10.23 1.74
CA ILE A 75 4.39 8.97 2.48
C ILE A 75 5.76 8.31 2.70
N ARG A 76 6.71 8.47 1.76
CA ARG A 76 8.08 7.98 1.94
C ARG A 76 8.82 8.69 3.06
N GLU A 77 8.53 9.96 3.31
CA GLU A 77 9.12 10.70 4.43
C GLU A 77 8.48 10.28 5.76
N ASP A 78 7.14 10.23 5.79
CA ASP A 78 6.37 9.92 7.00
C ASP A 78 6.53 8.46 7.47
N SER A 79 6.84 7.55 6.56
CA SER A 79 7.05 6.13 6.87
C SER A 79 8.46 5.79 7.38
N ARG A 80 9.46 6.67 7.20
CA ARG A 80 10.83 6.43 7.69
C ARG A 80 10.94 6.34 9.20
N LEU A 81 9.98 6.92 9.93
CA LEU A 81 9.92 6.89 11.38
C LEU A 81 9.10 5.71 11.93
N LEU A 82 8.49 4.92 11.04
CA LEU A 82 7.63 3.78 11.41
C LEU A 82 8.40 2.47 11.32
N SER A 83 7.88 1.44 11.99
CA SER A 83 8.41 0.09 11.79
C SER A 83 7.98 -0.44 10.41
N PRO A 84 8.83 -1.23 9.72
CA PRO A 84 8.45 -1.87 8.46
C PRO A 84 7.15 -2.70 8.57
N VAL A 85 6.90 -3.29 9.74
CA VAL A 85 5.69 -4.08 10.03
C VAL A 85 4.45 -3.20 10.07
N ASP A 86 4.52 -2.00 10.66
CA ASP A 86 3.38 -1.06 10.72
C ASP A 86 3.05 -0.51 9.33
N VAL A 87 4.08 -0.22 8.53
CA VAL A 87 3.94 0.19 7.13
C VAL A 87 3.24 -0.90 6.32
N HIS A 88 3.71 -2.14 6.43
CA HIS A 88 3.07 -3.29 5.78
C HIS A 88 1.62 -3.49 6.19
N ARG A 89 1.32 -3.47 7.51
CA ARG A 89 -0.05 -3.60 8.01
C ARG A 89 -0.97 -2.49 7.49
N GLY A 90 -0.47 -1.27 7.39
CA GLY A 90 -1.22 -0.14 6.83
C GLY A 90 -1.57 -0.36 5.37
N PHE A 91 -0.59 -0.69 4.52
CA PHE A 91 -0.85 -0.94 3.10
C PHE A 91 -1.67 -2.21 2.84
N GLN A 92 -1.45 -3.28 3.60
CA GLN A 92 -2.28 -4.48 3.53
C GLN A 92 -3.74 -4.16 3.88
N SER A 93 -3.98 -3.33 4.90
CA SER A 93 -5.32 -2.88 5.28
C SER A 93 -5.96 -2.02 4.18
N LEU A 94 -5.18 -1.13 3.54
CA LEU A 94 -5.63 -0.33 2.40
C LEU A 94 -6.10 -1.21 1.24
N ILE A 95 -5.24 -2.16 0.83
CA ILE A 95 -5.54 -3.08 -0.26
C ILE A 95 -6.78 -3.92 0.05
N ASN A 96 -6.87 -4.50 1.25
CA ASN A 96 -8.03 -5.30 1.64
C ASN A 96 -9.33 -4.48 1.60
N HIS A 97 -9.28 -3.21 2.02
CA HIS A 97 -10.45 -2.35 1.96
C HIS A 97 -10.81 -1.95 0.53
N LEU A 98 -9.83 -1.68 -0.33
CA LEU A 98 -10.05 -1.45 -1.76
C LEU A 98 -10.72 -2.66 -2.42
N PHE A 99 -10.24 -3.87 -2.17
CA PHE A 99 -10.89 -5.10 -2.65
C PHE A 99 -12.34 -5.22 -2.18
N HIS A 100 -12.63 -4.86 -0.93
CA HIS A 100 -14.01 -4.84 -0.44
C HIS A 100 -14.86 -3.84 -1.23
N LEU A 101 -14.37 -2.61 -1.44
CA LEU A 101 -15.08 -1.60 -2.24
C LEU A 101 -15.29 -2.04 -3.68
N PHE A 102 -14.27 -2.63 -4.32
CA PHE A 102 -14.35 -3.16 -5.67
C PHE A 102 -15.36 -4.31 -5.78
N SER A 103 -15.38 -5.20 -4.79
CA SER A 103 -16.36 -6.30 -4.72
C SER A 103 -17.79 -5.78 -4.57
N VAL A 104 -18.00 -4.71 -3.79
CA VAL A 104 -19.32 -4.07 -3.65
C VAL A 104 -19.74 -3.36 -4.94
N LEU A 105 -18.80 -2.69 -5.63
CA LEU A 105 -19.09 -1.93 -6.85
C LEU A 105 -19.39 -2.82 -8.07
N ALA A 106 -18.65 -3.92 -8.24
CA ALA A 106 -18.65 -4.71 -9.47
C ALA A 106 -18.88 -6.21 -9.21
N GLU A 107 -19.57 -6.56 -8.12
CA GLU A 107 -19.91 -7.94 -7.73
C GLU A 107 -18.70 -8.91 -7.75
N GLY A 108 -17.51 -8.37 -7.46
CA GLY A 108 -16.26 -9.11 -7.39
C GLY A 108 -15.53 -9.37 -8.72
N VAL A 109 -16.00 -8.83 -9.86
CA VAL A 109 -15.30 -8.95 -11.16
C VAL A 109 -13.89 -8.36 -11.07
N ILE A 110 -13.78 -7.12 -10.59
CA ILE A 110 -12.50 -6.42 -10.39
C ILE A 110 -11.58 -7.22 -9.45
N SER A 111 -12.13 -7.77 -8.36
CA SER A 111 -11.36 -8.54 -7.38
C SER A 111 -10.72 -9.77 -8.01
N ARG A 112 -11.46 -10.52 -8.86
CA ARG A 112 -10.93 -11.71 -9.55
C ARG A 112 -9.77 -11.38 -10.49
N GLU A 113 -9.79 -10.22 -11.13
CA GLU A 113 -8.72 -9.78 -12.03
C GLU A 113 -7.46 -9.35 -11.28
N LEU A 114 -7.62 -8.70 -10.12
CA LEU A 114 -6.52 -8.23 -9.30
C LEU A 114 -5.85 -9.32 -8.46
N PHE A 115 -6.62 -10.30 -7.94
CA PHE A 115 -6.10 -11.31 -6.99
C PHE A 115 -4.79 -11.98 -7.41
N PRO A 116 -4.62 -12.44 -8.68
CA PRO A 116 -3.39 -13.08 -9.13
C PRO A 116 -2.15 -12.19 -9.06
N LYS A 117 -2.31 -10.87 -9.19
CA LYS A 117 -1.21 -9.89 -9.20
C LYS A 117 -0.92 -9.37 -7.79
N VAL A 118 -1.96 -9.17 -6.98
CA VAL A 118 -1.82 -8.56 -5.66
C VAL A 118 -1.31 -9.56 -4.61
N PHE A 119 -1.83 -10.78 -4.60
CA PHE A 119 -1.54 -11.75 -3.56
C PHE A 119 -0.05 -12.15 -3.46
N PRO A 120 0.68 -12.38 -4.57
CA PRO A 120 2.11 -12.69 -4.51
C PRO A 120 2.94 -11.56 -3.87
N LYS A 121 2.63 -10.30 -4.17
CA LYS A 121 3.38 -9.15 -3.63
C LYS A 121 3.16 -8.98 -2.13
N VAL A 122 1.92 -9.15 -1.67
CA VAL A 122 1.64 -9.13 -0.22
C VAL A 122 2.43 -10.23 0.52
N LYS A 123 2.51 -11.44 -0.05
CA LYS A 123 3.33 -12.52 0.50
C LYS A 123 4.83 -12.25 0.46
N GLU A 124 5.31 -11.57 -0.57
CA GLU A 124 6.72 -11.15 -0.64
C GLU A 124 7.06 -10.12 0.45
N ALA A 125 6.17 -9.16 0.70
CA ALA A 125 6.32 -8.25 1.83
C ALA A 125 6.39 -9.01 3.18
N GLU A 126 5.54 -10.02 3.39
CA GLU A 126 5.62 -10.87 4.58
C GLU A 126 6.97 -11.59 4.70
N ARG A 127 7.55 -12.09 3.60
CA ARG A 127 8.86 -12.76 3.60
C ARG A 127 10.01 -11.81 3.93
N ILE A 128 9.94 -10.56 3.47
CA ILE A 128 10.95 -9.53 3.79
C ILE A 128 10.94 -9.23 5.29
N LEU A 129 9.75 -9.19 5.90
CA LEU A 129 9.55 -8.87 7.31
C LEU A 129 9.85 -10.05 8.24
N PHE A 130 9.52 -11.25 7.81
CA PHE A 130 9.65 -12.49 8.56
C PHE A 130 10.47 -13.51 7.77
N PRO A 131 11.78 -13.25 7.55
CA PRO A 131 12.66 -14.22 6.93
C PRO A 131 12.74 -15.44 7.84
N LYS A 132 12.38 -16.61 7.31
CA LYS A 132 12.54 -17.90 8.00
C LYS A 132 14.01 -18.25 8.18
#